data_AF-A0A967HU15-F1
#
_entry.id   AF-A0A967HU15-F1
#
_cell.length_a   1.000
_cell.length_b   1.000
_cell.length_c   1.000
_cell.angle_alpha   90.00
_cell.angle_beta   90.00
_cell.angle_gamma   90.00
#
_symmetry.space_group_name_H-M   'P 1'
#
loop_
_entity.id
_entity.type
_entity.pdbx_description
1 polymer ?
#
loop_
_entity_poly.entity_id
_entity_poly.type
_entity_poly.pdbx_seq_one_letter_code
_entity_poly.pdbx_strand_id
1 'polypeptide(L)'
;MLDKAEEIKNGTRKVINGKPSIYYDGYWVRTYEVRSDDFASKKKLIDALTKRVFHHVEPGINTPGFRLAQIREIYEREIDPARKRVKASMLAGALLNRGSDILSSIVDLQQAGVTIEQGNELLRQCGNCFIEALELGKNIKLANGEEGLDELWGEPFKVFSMPMEKFYESRYIKIAQTMSEIDKVIQKLKTTLDKNSLLKNAIPLVENLGEASKRACETMRTDPVIFEVWPVYVAAKEAVEEFINKYILEHKLTENSPKARIIYLLKEGAGLIASLATVRVPMPKSTDNFMFKCDCL
;
A
#
# COMPACT_ATOMS: atom_id res chain seq x y z
N MET A 1 8.76 -0.34 -43.58
CA MET A 1 9.52 -0.74 -42.37
C MET A 1 8.85 -0.04 -41.21
N LEU A 2 8.10 -0.79 -40.39
CA LEU A 2 7.58 -0.24 -39.13
C LEU A 2 8.80 -0.08 -38.21
N ASP A 3 9.10 1.15 -37.81
CA ASP A 3 10.09 1.43 -36.77
C ASP A 3 9.76 0.55 -35.57
N LYS A 4 10.64 -0.41 -35.26
CA LYS A 4 10.63 -1.07 -33.96
C LYS A 4 10.92 0.04 -32.96
N ALA A 5 9.89 0.53 -32.27
CA ALA A 5 10.08 1.34 -31.08
C ALA A 5 11.07 0.59 -30.19
N GLU A 6 12.23 1.19 -29.92
CA GLU A 6 13.21 0.60 -29.01
C GLU A 6 12.53 0.34 -27.67
N GLU A 7 12.57 -0.91 -27.23
CA GLU A 7 12.02 -1.32 -25.94
C GLU A 7 12.78 -0.59 -24.83
N ILE A 8 12.08 0.30 -24.11
CA ILE A 8 12.67 1.09 -23.03
C ILE A 8 13.05 0.13 -21.90
N LYS A 9 14.32 0.15 -21.49
CA LYS A 9 14.81 -0.75 -20.43
C LYS A 9 14.32 -0.31 -19.06
N ASN A 10 13.93 -1.26 -18.21
CA ASN A 10 13.67 -1.00 -16.79
C ASN A 10 14.88 -0.29 -16.14
N GLY A 11 14.60 0.71 -15.31
CA GLY A 11 15.61 1.58 -14.69
C GLY A 11 16.02 2.79 -15.54
N THR A 12 15.53 2.92 -16.78
CA THR A 12 15.80 4.12 -17.60
C THR A 12 15.23 5.37 -16.91
N ARG A 13 16.03 6.44 -16.83
CA ARG A 13 15.63 7.71 -16.20
C ARG A 13 15.41 8.79 -17.24
N LYS A 14 14.37 9.61 -17.06
CA LYS A 14 14.03 10.74 -17.93
C LYS A 14 13.23 11.78 -17.16
N VAL A 15 13.28 13.04 -17.61
CA VAL A 15 12.36 14.08 -17.14
C VAL A 15 11.11 14.05 -17.99
N ILE A 16 9.95 13.80 -17.37
CA ILE A 16 8.63 13.78 -18.03
C ILE A 16 7.81 14.93 -17.45
N ASN A 17 7.40 15.88 -18.29
CA ASN A 17 6.63 17.08 -17.87
C ASN A 17 7.26 17.81 -16.67
N GLY A 18 8.59 18.00 -16.71
CA GLY A 18 9.35 18.65 -15.63
C GLY A 18 9.57 17.79 -14.37
N LYS A 19 9.13 16.53 -14.35
CA LYS A 19 9.27 15.63 -13.20
C LYS A 19 10.34 14.56 -13.49
N PRO A 20 11.34 14.38 -12.62
CA PRO A 20 12.27 13.26 -12.71
C PRO A 20 11.51 11.94 -12.57
N SER A 21 11.64 11.05 -13.55
CA SER A 21 10.93 9.77 -13.59
C SER A 21 11.86 8.61 -13.95
N ILE A 22 11.48 7.41 -13.53
CA ILE A 22 12.15 6.15 -13.82
C ILE A 22 11.17 5.17 -14.46
N TYR A 23 11.61 4.46 -15.48
CA TYR A 23 10.79 3.51 -16.21
C TYR A 23 10.84 2.12 -15.58
N TYR A 24 9.67 1.58 -15.24
CA TYR A 24 9.50 0.17 -14.86
C TYR A 24 8.17 -0.36 -15.40
N ASP A 25 8.20 -1.56 -15.97
CA ASP A 25 7.01 -2.37 -16.27
C ASP A 25 5.92 -1.61 -17.05
N GLY A 26 6.32 -0.74 -17.99
CA GLY A 26 5.40 0.05 -18.82
C GLY A 26 5.12 1.47 -18.32
N TYR A 27 5.59 1.85 -17.13
CA TYR A 27 5.28 3.13 -16.49
C TYR A 27 6.51 3.99 -16.24
N TRP A 28 6.37 5.29 -16.51
CA TRP A 28 7.27 6.31 -15.99
C TRP A 28 6.82 6.74 -14.60
N VAL A 29 7.44 6.16 -13.57
CA VAL A 29 7.12 6.47 -12.18
C VAL A 29 7.91 7.68 -11.72
N ARG A 30 7.25 8.64 -11.08
CA ARG A 30 7.94 9.80 -10.50
C ARG A 30 8.96 9.37 -9.45
N THR A 31 10.17 9.90 -9.55
CA THR A 31 11.25 9.71 -8.58
C THR A 31 11.38 10.90 -7.64
N TYR A 32 11.85 10.61 -6.43
CA TYR A 32 12.14 11.59 -5.40
C TYR A 32 13.62 11.47 -5.02
N GLU A 33 14.24 12.60 -4.74
CA GLU A 33 15.65 12.67 -4.36
C GLU A 33 15.89 12.01 -3.00
N VAL A 34 16.85 11.09 -2.96
CA VAL A 34 17.36 10.50 -1.71
C VAL A 34 18.43 11.43 -1.17
N ARG A 35 18.08 12.23 -0.15
CA ARG A 35 18.96 13.30 0.35
C ARG A 35 20.16 12.77 1.14
N SER A 36 19.99 11.69 1.88
CA SER A 36 21.04 11.03 2.67
C SER A 36 20.61 9.64 3.09
N ASP A 37 21.58 8.75 3.31
CA ASP A 37 21.40 7.39 3.84
C ASP A 37 21.98 7.28 5.27
N ASP A 38 21.54 8.20 6.14
CA ASP A 38 21.90 8.24 7.56
C ASP A 38 20.75 7.77 8.47
N PHE A 39 21.04 7.49 9.74
CA PHE A 39 20.03 6.99 10.69
C PHE A 39 18.88 7.98 10.91
N ALA A 40 19.12 9.30 10.83
CA ALA A 40 18.07 10.29 11.01
C ALA A 40 17.09 10.28 9.83
N SER A 41 17.60 10.16 8.59
CA SER A 41 16.79 10.01 7.37
C SER A 41 16.04 8.68 7.35
N LYS A 42 16.69 7.57 7.72
CA LYS A 42 16.03 6.27 7.86
C LYS A 42 14.92 6.29 8.91
N LYS A 43 15.17 6.91 10.07
CA LYS A 43 14.19 7.06 11.15
C LYS A 43 12.95 7.82 10.69
N LYS A 44 13.12 8.97 10.01
CA LYS A 44 12.00 9.74 9.46
C LYS A 44 11.14 8.91 8.50
N LEU A 45 11.78 8.12 7.65
CA LEU A 45 11.09 7.25 6.70
C LEU A 45 10.38 6.10 7.43
N ILE A 46 11.05 5.42 8.36
CA ILE A 46 10.47 4.36 9.20
C ILE A 46 9.24 4.88 9.94
N ASP A 47 9.30 6.04 10.58
CA ASP A 47 8.14 6.64 11.27
C ASP A 47 6.94 6.83 10.33
N ALA A 48 7.18 7.32 9.12
CA ALA A 48 6.13 7.53 8.13
C ALA A 48 5.52 6.20 7.65
N LEU A 49 6.36 5.18 7.45
CA LEU A 49 5.93 3.84 7.03
C LEU A 49 5.17 3.12 8.16
N THR A 50 5.65 3.20 9.40
CA THR A 50 4.98 2.65 10.59
C THR A 50 3.59 3.26 10.78
N LYS A 51 3.43 4.58 10.61
CA LYS A 51 2.11 5.24 10.63
C LYS A 51 1.19 4.70 9.54
N ARG A 52 1.70 4.53 8.33
CA ARG A 52 0.94 3.97 7.19
C ARG A 52 0.53 2.53 7.46
N VAL A 53 1.44 1.69 7.94
CA VAL A 53 1.16 0.31 8.33
C VAL A 53 0.01 0.26 9.33
N PHE A 54 0.10 1.01 10.44
CA PHE A 54 -0.93 1.00 11.47
C PHE A 54 -2.28 1.55 11.01
N HIS A 55 -2.30 2.38 9.96
CA HIS A 55 -3.55 2.86 9.36
C HIS A 55 -4.29 1.76 8.59
N HIS A 56 -3.60 0.75 8.07
CA HIS A 56 -4.18 -0.28 7.21
C HIS A 56 -4.46 -1.62 7.91
N VAL A 57 -3.92 -1.85 9.11
CA VAL A 57 -4.10 -3.10 9.87
C VAL A 57 -5.30 -3.03 10.82
N GLU A 58 -5.74 -4.19 11.33
CA GLU A 58 -6.81 -4.26 12.33
C GLU A 58 -6.54 -3.32 13.54
N PRO A 59 -7.59 -2.64 14.06
CA PRO A 59 -7.43 -1.72 15.20
C PRO A 59 -6.85 -2.40 16.44
N GLY A 60 -6.10 -1.63 17.24
CA GLY A 60 -5.50 -2.12 18.49
C GLY A 60 -4.14 -2.78 18.35
N ILE A 61 -3.61 -2.96 17.13
CA ILE A 61 -2.24 -3.46 16.92
C ILE A 61 -1.18 -2.45 17.35
N ASN A 62 -1.42 -1.15 17.14
CA ASN A 62 -0.48 -0.08 17.49
C ASN A 62 -0.29 0.03 19.01
N THR A 63 0.50 -0.90 19.56
CA THR A 63 0.78 -1.06 20.98
C THR A 63 2.09 -0.34 21.32
N PRO A 64 2.14 0.48 22.38
CA PRO A 64 3.36 1.21 22.73
C PRO A 64 4.55 0.29 23.04
N GLY A 65 5.75 0.68 22.58
CA GLY A 65 6.98 -0.10 22.77
C GLY A 65 7.38 -0.32 24.24
N PHE A 66 7.08 0.64 25.12
CA PHE A 66 7.36 0.50 26.56
C PHE A 66 6.55 -0.61 27.26
N ARG A 67 5.47 -1.11 26.62
CA ARG A 67 4.67 -2.24 27.14
C ARG A 67 5.14 -3.61 26.64
N LEU A 68 6.28 -3.69 25.94
CA LEU A 68 6.76 -4.92 25.29
C LEU A 68 6.81 -6.13 26.24
N ALA A 69 7.36 -5.97 27.45
CA ALA A 69 7.44 -7.06 28.42
C ALA A 69 6.05 -7.56 28.86
N GLN A 70 5.13 -6.63 29.13
CA GLN A 70 3.77 -6.94 29.55
C GLN A 70 3.01 -7.70 28.46
N ILE A 71 3.06 -7.24 27.20
CA ILE A 71 2.35 -7.90 26.11
C ILE A 71 2.95 -9.27 25.77
N ARG A 72 4.27 -9.42 25.92
CA ARG A 72 4.95 -10.71 25.75
C ARG A 72 4.46 -11.75 26.75
N GLU A 73 4.42 -11.41 28.03
CA GLU A 73 3.90 -12.29 29.09
C GLU A 73 2.44 -12.70 28.82
N ILE A 74 1.60 -11.75 28.38
CA ILE A 74 0.19 -11.98 28.05
C ILE A 74 0.03 -12.89 26.82
N TYR A 75 0.90 -12.75 25.83
CA TYR A 75 0.96 -13.59 24.62
C TYR A 75 1.39 -15.03 24.95
N GLU A 76 2.46 -15.18 25.73
CA GLU A 76 3.01 -16.49 26.12
C GLU A 76 2.02 -17.32 26.92
N ARG A 77 1.29 -16.69 27.85
CA ARG A 77 0.25 -17.34 28.68
C ARG A 77 -1.05 -17.64 27.96
N GLU A 78 -1.30 -17.06 26.78
CA GLU A 78 -2.54 -17.35 26.07
C GLU A 78 -2.53 -18.75 25.48
N ILE A 79 -3.63 -19.46 25.71
CA ILE A 79 -3.85 -20.83 25.24
C ILE A 79 -4.91 -20.89 24.13
N ASP A 80 -5.84 -19.94 24.11
CA ASP A 80 -6.85 -19.87 23.06
C ASP A 80 -6.20 -19.41 21.75
N PRO A 81 -6.24 -20.22 20.67
CA PRO A 81 -5.53 -19.90 19.44
C PRO A 81 -5.98 -18.58 18.79
N ALA A 82 -7.28 -18.27 18.84
CA ALA A 82 -7.82 -17.07 18.22
C ALA A 82 -7.36 -15.80 18.96
N ARG A 83 -7.39 -15.81 20.29
CA ARG A 83 -6.84 -14.73 21.13
C ARG A 83 -5.33 -14.66 21.04
N LYS A 84 -4.63 -15.80 20.95
CA LYS A 84 -3.17 -15.85 20.86
C LYS A 84 -2.67 -15.18 19.59
N ARG A 85 -3.37 -15.38 18.47
CA ARG A 85 -3.13 -14.65 17.22
C ARG A 85 -3.27 -13.14 17.38
N VAL A 86 -4.35 -12.65 18.03
CA VAL A 86 -4.52 -11.20 18.29
C VAL A 86 -3.37 -10.65 19.12
N LYS A 87 -2.99 -11.38 20.19
CA LYS A 87 -1.88 -11.00 21.07
C LYS A 87 -0.53 -11.03 20.36
N ALA A 88 -0.32 -11.95 19.43
CA ALA A 88 0.85 -11.98 18.56
C ALA A 88 0.93 -10.69 17.72
N SER A 89 -0.20 -10.26 17.13
CA SER A 89 -0.29 -9.00 16.39
C SER A 89 0.00 -7.78 17.27
N MET A 90 -0.53 -7.73 18.49
CA MET A 90 -0.22 -6.67 19.47
C MET A 90 1.27 -6.66 19.86
N LEU A 91 1.85 -7.86 20.08
CA LEU A 91 3.28 -8.01 20.37
C LEU A 91 4.14 -7.54 19.19
N ALA A 92 3.75 -7.87 17.95
CA ALA A 92 4.41 -7.39 16.74
C ALA A 92 4.39 -5.85 16.65
N GLY A 93 3.25 -5.22 16.95
CA GLY A 93 3.14 -3.77 17.04
C GLY A 93 4.01 -3.15 18.13
N ALA A 94 4.06 -3.76 19.32
CA ALA A 94 4.94 -3.32 20.41
C ALA A 94 6.43 -3.44 20.04
N LEU A 95 6.83 -4.51 19.35
CA LEU A 95 8.19 -4.70 18.85
C LEU A 95 8.55 -3.66 17.78
N LEU A 96 7.65 -3.40 16.83
CA LEU A 96 7.86 -2.39 15.79
C LEU A 96 8.06 -0.98 16.39
N ASN A 97 7.22 -0.63 17.37
CA ASN A 97 7.35 0.63 18.11
C ASN A 97 8.63 0.65 18.96
N ARG A 98 8.97 -0.45 19.64
CA ARG A 98 10.21 -0.55 20.42
C ARG A 98 11.46 -0.39 19.55
N GLY A 99 11.49 -0.99 18.37
CA GLY A 99 12.57 -0.80 17.39
C GLY A 99 12.71 0.67 16.98
N SER A 100 11.58 1.33 16.73
CA SER A 100 11.53 2.77 16.40
C SER A 100 12.00 3.67 17.56
N ASP A 101 11.65 3.32 18.80
CA ASP A 101 12.10 4.01 20.01
C ASP A 101 13.63 3.92 20.15
N ILE A 102 14.20 2.72 19.97
CA ILE A 102 15.66 2.50 20.04
C ILE A 102 16.37 3.27 18.92
N LEU A 103 15.82 3.24 17.70
CA LEU A 103 16.38 4.01 16.58
C LEU A 103 16.37 5.52 16.85
N SER A 104 15.33 6.02 17.53
CA SER A 104 15.28 7.42 17.95
C SER A 104 16.42 7.74 18.92
N SER A 105 16.66 6.89 19.92
CA SER A 105 17.79 7.06 20.85
C SER A 105 19.15 7.01 20.14
N ILE A 106 19.31 6.17 19.12
CA ILE A 106 20.56 6.12 18.31
C ILE A 106 20.78 7.45 17.59
N VAL A 107 19.74 8.01 16.99
CA VAL A 107 19.81 9.32 16.32
C VAL A 107 20.16 10.43 17.31
N ASP A 108 19.53 10.42 18.49
CA ASP A 108 19.80 11.42 19.53
C ASP A 108 21.25 11.37 20.01
N LEU A 109 21.81 10.17 20.19
CA LEU A 109 23.23 9.97 20.54
C LEU A 109 24.16 10.51 19.45
N GLN A 110 23.88 10.23 18.17
CA GLN A 110 24.69 10.76 17.07
C GLN A 110 24.64 12.29 17.01
N GLN A 111 23.47 12.89 17.23
CA GLN A 111 23.33 14.36 17.28
C GLN A 111 24.11 14.98 18.44
N ALA A 112 24.25 14.26 19.56
CA ALA A 112 25.11 14.64 20.68
C ALA A 112 26.61 14.42 20.42
N GLY A 113 27.01 13.93 19.24
CA GLY A 113 28.40 13.70 18.86
C GLY A 113 28.93 12.31 19.21
N VAL A 114 28.07 11.37 19.61
CA VAL A 114 28.48 9.98 19.88
C VAL A 114 28.57 9.19 18.58
N THR A 115 29.75 8.61 18.32
CA THR A 115 29.94 7.70 17.19
C THR A 115 29.24 6.37 17.46
N ILE A 116 28.32 5.97 16.57
CA ILE A 116 27.63 4.67 16.62
C ILE A 116 28.18 3.77 15.52
N GLU A 117 28.98 2.78 15.90
CA GLU A 117 29.52 1.78 14.98
C GLU A 117 28.47 0.73 14.58
N GLN A 118 28.67 0.03 13.45
CA GLN A 118 27.73 -1.00 12.97
C GLN A 118 27.52 -2.16 13.98
N GLY A 119 28.53 -2.46 14.80
CA GLY A 119 28.45 -3.47 15.86
C GLY A 119 27.81 -2.99 17.17
N ASN A 120 27.27 -1.78 17.22
CA ASN A 120 26.69 -1.21 18.43
C ASN A 120 25.51 -2.04 18.96
N GLU A 121 25.48 -2.28 20.27
CA GLU A 121 24.46 -3.10 20.91
C GLU A 121 23.04 -2.55 20.72
N LEU A 122 22.85 -1.23 20.71
CA LEU A 122 21.55 -0.62 20.46
C LEU A 122 21.07 -0.89 19.03
N LEU A 123 21.96 -0.84 18.03
CA LEU A 123 21.62 -1.20 16.66
C LEU A 123 21.22 -2.68 16.56
N ARG A 124 21.94 -3.56 17.25
CA ARG A 124 21.60 -4.99 17.31
C ARG A 124 20.22 -5.21 17.95
N GLN A 125 19.92 -4.57 19.07
CA GLN A 125 18.62 -4.66 19.72
C GLN A 125 17.49 -4.07 18.86
N CYS A 126 17.73 -2.95 18.19
CA CYS A 126 16.81 -2.35 17.23
C CYS A 126 16.48 -3.34 16.09
N GLY A 127 17.51 -3.95 15.49
CA GLY A 127 17.35 -4.97 14.45
C GLY A 127 16.56 -6.19 14.93
N ASN A 128 16.86 -6.70 16.14
CA ASN A 128 16.13 -7.83 16.72
C ASN A 128 14.63 -7.52 16.91
N CYS A 129 14.30 -6.29 17.33
CA CYS A 129 12.90 -5.87 17.43
C CYS A 129 12.19 -5.93 16.08
N PHE A 130 12.80 -5.42 15.01
CA PHE A 130 12.20 -5.46 13.68
C PHE A 130 12.09 -6.88 13.11
N ILE A 131 13.09 -7.74 13.32
CA ILE A 131 13.07 -9.14 12.87
C ILE A 131 11.93 -9.90 13.54
N GLU A 132 11.78 -9.75 14.86
CA GLU A 132 10.72 -10.42 15.59
C GLU A 132 9.33 -9.84 15.25
N ALA A 133 9.24 -8.52 15.06
CA ALA A 133 8.02 -7.87 14.59
C ALA A 133 7.58 -8.41 13.22
N LEU A 134 8.53 -8.66 12.32
CA LEU A 134 8.26 -9.26 11.01
C LEU A 134 7.69 -10.68 11.13
N GLU A 135 8.31 -11.51 11.96
CA GLU A 135 7.86 -12.90 12.13
C GLU A 135 6.45 -12.97 12.73
N LEU A 136 6.20 -12.23 13.79
CA LEU A 136 4.88 -12.17 14.43
C LEU A 136 3.85 -11.46 13.55
N GLY A 137 4.29 -10.57 12.65
CA GLY A 137 3.46 -9.84 11.69
C GLY A 137 2.59 -10.72 10.79
N LYS A 138 2.97 -11.99 10.57
CA LYS A 138 2.16 -12.98 9.84
C LYS A 138 0.78 -13.23 10.46
N ASN A 139 0.58 -12.84 11.73
CA ASN A 139 -0.68 -12.97 12.45
C ASN A 139 -1.63 -11.78 12.26
N ILE A 140 -1.12 -10.68 11.67
CA ILE A 140 -1.86 -9.45 11.44
C ILE A 140 -2.81 -9.63 10.24
N LYS A 141 -3.93 -8.92 10.27
CA LYS A 141 -4.85 -8.80 9.14
C LYS A 141 -4.97 -7.35 8.72
N LEU A 142 -5.14 -7.11 7.41
CA LEU A 142 -5.59 -5.81 6.93
C LEU A 142 -7.01 -5.54 7.42
N ALA A 143 -7.30 -4.29 7.77
CA ALA A 143 -8.60 -3.88 8.30
C ALA A 143 -9.75 -4.14 7.31
N ASN A 144 -9.45 -4.07 6.01
CA ASN A 144 -10.39 -4.34 4.92
C ASN A 144 -10.36 -5.82 4.45
N GLY A 145 -9.51 -6.67 5.03
CA GLY A 145 -9.42 -8.09 4.70
C GLY A 145 -8.69 -8.43 3.38
N GLU A 146 -8.01 -7.46 2.77
CA GLU A 146 -7.40 -7.64 1.45
C GLU A 146 -5.95 -8.17 1.50
N GLU A 147 -5.32 -8.24 0.32
CA GLU A 147 -3.92 -8.63 0.11
C GLU A 147 -2.95 -7.44 0.32
N GLY A 148 -1.65 -7.72 0.46
CA GLY A 148 -0.59 -6.71 0.45
C GLY A 148 0.02 -6.39 1.82
N LEU A 149 -0.48 -7.04 2.88
CA LEU A 149 0.02 -6.86 4.25
C LEU A 149 1.53 -7.16 4.37
N ASP A 150 1.98 -8.31 3.87
CA ASP A 150 3.37 -8.75 4.05
C ASP A 150 4.36 -7.72 3.50
N GLU A 151 4.00 -7.14 2.35
CA GLU A 151 4.83 -6.12 1.73
C GLU A 151 4.82 -4.82 2.53
N LEU A 152 3.64 -4.35 2.94
CA LEU A 152 3.47 -3.13 3.73
C LEU A 152 4.16 -3.24 5.10
N TRP A 153 3.96 -4.36 5.80
CA TRP A 153 4.51 -4.64 7.12
C TRP A 153 6.03 -4.74 7.10
N GLY A 154 6.62 -5.21 5.99
CA GLY A 154 8.06 -5.34 5.86
C GLY A 154 8.82 -4.08 5.47
N GLU A 155 8.16 -3.01 5.04
CA GLU A 155 8.84 -1.79 4.59
C GLU A 155 9.74 -1.15 5.67
N PRO A 156 9.31 -1.01 6.96
CA PRO A 156 10.16 -0.46 8.01
C PRO A 156 11.48 -1.23 8.19
N PHE A 157 11.42 -2.56 8.21
CA PHE A 157 12.63 -3.38 8.32
C PHE A 157 13.52 -3.26 7.08
N LYS A 158 12.95 -3.18 5.88
CA LYS A 158 13.72 -2.98 4.65
C LYS A 158 14.51 -1.67 4.73
N VAL A 159 13.88 -0.56 5.11
CA VAL A 159 14.58 0.73 5.30
C VAL A 159 15.69 0.64 6.33
N PHE A 160 15.46 -0.06 7.43
CA PHE A 160 16.50 -0.27 8.45
C PHE A 160 17.70 -1.05 7.89
N SER A 161 17.45 -2.15 7.18
CA SER A 161 18.46 -3.16 6.82
C SER A 161 19.17 -2.93 5.48
N MET A 162 18.67 -2.06 4.60
CA MET A 162 19.27 -1.84 3.27
C MET A 162 19.55 -0.36 2.97
N PRO A 163 20.34 -0.05 1.92
CA PRO A 163 20.55 1.33 1.48
C PRO A 163 19.24 1.99 1.02
N MET A 164 19.09 3.29 1.30
CA MET A 164 17.86 4.02 0.95
C MET A 164 17.56 4.01 -0.55
N GLU A 165 18.58 4.09 -1.41
CA GLU A 165 18.40 4.04 -2.87
C GLU A 165 17.76 2.71 -3.29
N LYS A 166 18.18 1.60 -2.68
CA LYS A 166 17.63 0.26 -2.96
C LYS A 166 16.18 0.13 -2.48
N PHE A 167 15.87 0.72 -1.33
CA PHE A 167 14.48 0.79 -0.87
C PHE A 167 13.60 1.56 -1.86
N TYR A 168 14.02 2.75 -2.28
CA TYR A 168 13.26 3.56 -3.25
C TYR A 168 13.13 2.89 -4.60
N GLU A 169 14.20 2.25 -5.10
CA GLU A 169 14.15 1.43 -6.32
C GLU A 169 13.04 0.37 -6.23
N SER A 170 13.01 -0.39 -5.12
CA SER A 170 11.95 -1.40 -4.89
C SER A 170 10.56 -0.77 -4.85
N ARG A 171 10.42 0.43 -4.28
CA ARG A 171 9.15 1.16 -4.23
C ARG A 171 8.67 1.55 -5.62
N TYR A 172 9.56 2.06 -6.49
CA TYR A 172 9.18 2.46 -7.84
C TYR A 172 8.65 1.29 -8.67
N ILE A 173 9.31 0.13 -8.56
CA ILE A 173 8.85 -1.12 -9.20
C ILE A 173 7.43 -1.48 -8.74
N LYS A 174 7.19 -1.49 -7.42
CA LYS A 174 5.87 -1.82 -6.86
C LYS A 174 4.79 -0.84 -7.29
N ILE A 175 5.11 0.46 -7.37
CA ILE A 175 4.17 1.48 -7.85
C ILE A 175 3.80 1.22 -9.31
N ALA A 176 4.78 0.93 -10.18
CA ALA A 176 4.51 0.55 -11.58
C ALA A 176 3.61 -0.69 -11.68
N GLN A 177 3.91 -1.74 -10.92
CA GLN A 177 3.11 -2.97 -10.89
C GLN A 177 1.70 -2.73 -10.37
N THR A 178 1.55 -1.89 -9.34
CA THR A 178 0.24 -1.48 -8.81
C THR A 178 -0.57 -0.73 -9.87
N MET A 179 0.04 0.18 -10.63
CA MET A 179 -0.63 0.88 -11.72
C MET A 179 -1.03 -0.06 -12.86
N SER A 180 -0.21 -1.06 -13.16
CA SER A 180 -0.54 -2.13 -14.11
C SER A 180 -1.79 -2.91 -13.68
N GLU A 181 -1.90 -3.27 -12.40
CA GLU A 181 -3.09 -3.95 -11.89
C GLU A 181 -4.33 -3.07 -11.91
N ILE A 182 -4.21 -1.79 -11.57
CA ILE A 182 -5.29 -0.81 -11.72
C ILE A 182 -5.79 -0.82 -13.17
N ASP A 183 -4.89 -0.76 -14.16
CA ASP A 183 -5.25 -0.78 -15.58
C ASP A 183 -5.93 -2.10 -16.01
N LYS A 184 -5.49 -3.25 -15.48
CA LYS A 184 -6.17 -4.54 -15.71
C LYS A 184 -7.61 -4.49 -15.19
N VAL A 185 -7.81 -4.02 -13.96
CA VAL A 185 -9.15 -3.96 -13.32
C VAL A 185 -10.08 -3.02 -14.09
N ILE A 186 -9.60 -1.84 -14.49
CA ILE A 186 -10.34 -0.89 -15.32
C ILE A 186 -10.74 -1.52 -16.64
N GLN A 187 -9.78 -2.13 -17.36
CA GLN A 187 -10.05 -2.70 -18.67
C GLN A 187 -11.07 -3.85 -18.59
N LYS A 188 -11.02 -4.65 -17.53
CA LYS A 188 -12.02 -5.69 -17.27
C LYS A 188 -13.38 -5.10 -17.01
N LEU A 189 -13.48 -4.11 -16.11
CA LEU A 189 -14.73 -3.41 -15.82
C LEU A 189 -15.34 -2.81 -17.09
N LYS A 190 -14.54 -2.11 -17.90
CA LYS A 190 -15.00 -1.54 -19.18
C LYS A 190 -15.60 -2.60 -20.10
N THR A 191 -14.89 -3.71 -20.30
CA THR A 191 -15.34 -4.80 -21.17
C THR A 191 -16.62 -5.44 -20.64
N THR A 192 -16.75 -5.58 -19.32
CA THR A 192 -17.95 -6.11 -18.66
C THR A 192 -19.14 -5.16 -18.79
N LEU A 193 -18.94 -3.85 -18.58
CA LEU A 193 -19.98 -2.83 -18.64
C LEU A 193 -20.46 -2.59 -20.08
N ASP A 194 -19.57 -2.66 -21.07
CA ASP A 194 -19.93 -2.42 -22.47
C ASP A 194 -20.93 -3.44 -23.04
N LYS A 195 -20.97 -4.65 -22.46
CA LYS A 195 -21.97 -5.69 -22.77
C LYS A 195 -23.39 -5.31 -22.32
N ASN A 196 -23.55 -4.29 -21.48
CA ASN A 196 -24.84 -3.83 -20.97
C ASN A 196 -25.07 -2.35 -21.33
N SER A 197 -25.98 -2.09 -22.26
CA SER A 197 -26.28 -0.74 -22.76
C SER A 197 -26.68 0.25 -21.66
N LEU A 198 -27.32 -0.21 -20.58
CA LEU A 198 -27.76 0.64 -19.46
C LEU A 198 -26.60 1.11 -18.58
N LEU A 199 -25.44 0.46 -18.67
CA LEU A 199 -24.28 0.72 -17.82
C LEU A 199 -23.12 1.40 -18.56
N LYS A 200 -23.27 1.72 -19.84
CA LYS A 200 -22.23 2.41 -20.61
C LYS A 200 -21.85 3.77 -20.03
N ASN A 201 -22.78 4.44 -19.35
CA ASN A 201 -22.52 5.72 -18.68
C ASN A 201 -21.57 5.59 -17.47
N ALA A 202 -21.34 4.38 -16.95
CA ALA A 202 -20.36 4.14 -15.90
C ALA A 202 -18.92 4.06 -16.43
N ILE A 203 -18.72 3.77 -17.73
CA ILE A 203 -17.39 3.58 -18.32
C ILE A 203 -16.49 4.81 -18.11
N PRO A 204 -16.92 6.05 -18.43
CA PRO A 204 -16.08 7.23 -18.20
C PRO A 204 -15.77 7.48 -16.72
N LEU A 205 -16.68 7.10 -15.81
CA LEU A 205 -16.46 7.23 -14.37
C LEU A 205 -15.35 6.28 -13.89
N VAL A 206 -15.36 5.04 -14.37
CA VAL A 206 -14.34 4.03 -14.07
C VAL A 206 -12.98 4.43 -14.66
N GLU A 207 -12.95 4.94 -15.88
CA GLU A 207 -11.72 5.45 -16.50
C GLU A 207 -11.12 6.61 -15.68
N ASN A 208 -11.96 7.57 -15.28
CA ASN A 208 -11.53 8.70 -14.46
C ASN A 208 -11.02 8.24 -13.08
N LEU A 209 -11.73 7.32 -12.42
CA LEU A 209 -11.28 6.71 -11.16
C LEU A 209 -9.90 6.07 -11.34
N GLY A 210 -9.71 5.34 -12.44
CA GLY A 210 -8.45 4.70 -12.76
C GLY A 210 -7.27 5.63 -12.90
N GLU A 211 -7.39 6.65 -13.74
CA GLU A 211 -6.35 7.66 -13.95
C GLU A 211 -6.04 8.43 -12.66
N ALA A 212 -7.08 8.82 -11.91
CA ALA A 212 -6.89 9.50 -10.63
C ALA A 212 -6.22 8.60 -9.59
N SER A 213 -6.56 7.31 -9.57
CA SER A 213 -5.97 6.30 -8.68
C SER A 213 -4.48 6.08 -8.95
N LYS A 214 -4.08 5.97 -10.22
CA LYS A 214 -2.66 5.85 -10.60
C LYS A 214 -1.85 7.08 -10.16
N ARG A 215 -2.36 8.29 -10.39
CA ARG A 215 -1.73 9.53 -9.91
C ARG A 215 -1.63 9.59 -8.39
N ALA A 216 -2.69 9.22 -7.68
CA ALA A 216 -2.72 9.18 -6.22
C ALA A 216 -1.76 8.12 -5.64
N CYS A 217 -1.59 6.99 -6.32
CA CYS A 217 -0.69 5.91 -5.96
C CYS A 217 0.78 6.38 -5.97
N GLU A 218 1.23 6.99 -7.08
CA GLU A 218 2.63 7.42 -7.23
C GLU A 218 2.99 8.68 -6.40
N THR A 219 2.01 9.52 -6.08
CA THR A 219 2.25 10.81 -5.42
C THR A 219 2.54 10.63 -3.92
N MET A 220 3.67 11.16 -3.44
CA MET A 220 3.99 11.19 -2.01
C MET A 220 3.09 12.20 -1.27
N ARG A 221 2.68 11.86 -0.05
CA ARG A 221 1.83 12.75 0.78
C ARG A 221 2.52 14.05 1.18
N THR A 222 3.85 14.08 1.17
CA THR A 222 4.66 15.27 1.45
C THR A 222 4.88 16.15 0.23
N ASP A 223 4.51 15.68 -0.97
CA ASP A 223 4.63 16.47 -2.19
C ASP A 223 3.49 17.49 -2.27
N PRO A 224 3.75 18.79 -2.47
CA PRO A 224 2.69 19.81 -2.56
C PRO A 224 1.61 19.52 -3.61
N VAL A 225 1.94 18.81 -4.70
CA VAL A 225 0.95 18.43 -5.73
C VAL A 225 -0.16 17.53 -5.18
N ILE A 226 0.02 16.94 -3.99
CA ILE A 226 -1.01 16.13 -3.33
C ILE A 226 -2.30 16.91 -3.11
N PHE A 227 -2.23 18.24 -2.92
CA PHE A 227 -3.41 19.09 -2.75
C PHE A 227 -4.24 19.22 -4.03
N GLU A 228 -3.67 18.89 -5.19
CA GLU A 228 -4.39 18.80 -6.47
C GLU A 228 -4.78 17.35 -6.77
N VAL A 229 -3.88 16.39 -6.52
CA VAL A 229 -4.08 14.98 -6.86
C VAL A 229 -5.11 14.31 -5.97
N TRP A 230 -5.06 14.54 -4.65
CA TRP A 230 -5.91 13.83 -3.70
C TRP A 230 -7.39 14.18 -3.85
N PRO A 231 -7.81 15.46 -3.98
CA PRO A 231 -9.21 15.79 -4.21
C PRO A 231 -9.78 15.19 -5.49
N VAL A 232 -9.01 15.17 -6.58
CA VAL A 232 -9.45 14.57 -7.86
C VAL A 232 -9.71 13.06 -7.69
N TYR A 233 -8.81 12.36 -6.99
CA TYR A 233 -9.02 10.94 -6.67
C TYR A 233 -10.26 10.69 -5.81
N VAL A 234 -10.44 11.47 -4.74
CA VAL A 234 -11.61 11.33 -3.85
C VAL A 234 -12.90 11.58 -4.62
N ALA A 235 -12.98 12.67 -5.39
CA ALA A 235 -14.16 12.99 -6.19
C ALA A 235 -14.47 11.91 -7.25
N ALA A 236 -13.44 11.36 -7.91
CA ALA A 236 -13.63 10.28 -8.89
C ALA A 236 -14.17 9.00 -8.24
N LYS A 237 -13.69 8.67 -7.03
CA LYS A 237 -14.19 7.54 -6.25
C LYS A 237 -15.65 7.75 -5.85
N GLU A 238 -15.97 8.90 -5.27
CA GLU A 238 -17.33 9.25 -4.84
C GLU A 238 -18.31 9.25 -6.00
N ALA A 239 -17.92 9.72 -7.19
CA ALA A 239 -18.76 9.70 -8.38
C ALA A 239 -19.16 8.28 -8.81
N VAL A 240 -18.25 7.30 -8.70
CA VAL A 240 -18.57 5.88 -8.98
C VAL A 240 -19.49 5.32 -7.90
N GLU A 241 -19.24 5.63 -6.63
CA GLU A 241 -20.09 5.21 -5.51
C GLU A 241 -21.52 5.77 -5.60
N GLU A 242 -21.66 7.06 -5.95
CA GLU A 242 -22.93 7.72 -6.16
C GLU A 242 -23.70 7.08 -7.33
N PHE A 243 -23.02 6.82 -8.45
CA PHE A 243 -23.61 6.11 -9.59
C PHE A 243 -24.17 4.74 -9.18
N ILE A 244 -23.36 3.94 -8.47
CA ILE A 244 -23.76 2.61 -7.99
C ILE A 244 -25.00 2.71 -7.10
N ASN A 245 -24.97 3.59 -6.09
CA ASN A 245 -26.03 3.74 -5.12
C ASN A 245 -27.35 4.20 -5.78
N LYS A 246 -27.27 5.18 -6.69
CA LYS A 246 -28.42 5.65 -7.46
C LYS A 246 -29.01 4.53 -8.32
N TYR A 247 -28.16 3.77 -9.02
CA TYR A 247 -28.61 2.69 -9.88
C TYR A 247 -29.33 1.58 -9.08
N ILE A 248 -28.79 1.20 -7.91
CA ILE A 248 -29.41 0.23 -7.00
C ILE A 248 -30.80 0.69 -6.56
N LEU A 249 -30.94 1.96 -6.18
CA LEU A 249 -32.18 2.53 -5.70
C LEU A 249 -33.25 2.59 -6.81
N GLU A 250 -32.90 3.13 -7.98
CA GLU A 250 -33.82 3.30 -9.11
C GLU A 250 -34.36 1.96 -9.63
N HIS A 251 -33.50 0.94 -9.67
CA HIS A 251 -33.85 -0.39 -10.18
C HIS A 251 -34.30 -1.36 -9.09
N LYS A 252 -34.38 -0.91 -7.82
CA LYS A 252 -34.75 -1.72 -6.64
C LYS A 252 -33.99 -3.05 -6.59
N LEU A 253 -32.69 -2.98 -6.86
CA LEU A 253 -31.85 -4.17 -6.93
C LEU A 253 -31.67 -4.79 -5.54
N THR A 254 -31.92 -6.08 -5.44
CA THR A 254 -31.55 -6.89 -4.28
C THR A 254 -30.28 -7.69 -4.59
N GLU A 255 -29.48 -7.98 -3.56
CA GLU A 255 -28.22 -8.74 -3.68
C GLU A 255 -28.38 -10.07 -4.41
N ASN A 256 -29.55 -10.71 -4.27
CA ASN A 256 -29.83 -12.02 -4.86
C ASN A 256 -30.35 -11.97 -6.31
N SER A 257 -30.53 -10.78 -6.90
CA SER A 257 -31.04 -10.67 -8.27
C SER A 257 -29.91 -10.82 -9.31
N PRO A 258 -30.09 -11.63 -10.37
CA PRO A 258 -29.09 -11.76 -11.45
C PRO A 258 -28.74 -10.41 -12.09
N LYS A 259 -29.70 -9.48 -12.14
CA LYS A 259 -29.51 -8.12 -12.65
C LYS A 259 -28.60 -7.25 -11.78
N ALA A 260 -28.47 -7.55 -10.49
CA ALA A 260 -27.62 -6.78 -9.59
C ALA A 260 -26.14 -7.18 -9.67
N ARG A 261 -25.83 -8.35 -10.22
CA ARG A 261 -24.47 -8.93 -10.22
C ARG A 261 -23.43 -8.02 -10.87
N ILE A 262 -23.78 -7.37 -11.99
CA ILE A 262 -22.85 -6.45 -12.68
C ILE A 262 -22.57 -5.20 -11.83
N ILE A 263 -23.58 -4.68 -11.13
CA ILE A 263 -23.43 -3.50 -10.27
C ILE A 263 -22.59 -3.83 -9.03
N TYR A 264 -22.78 -5.01 -8.43
CA TYR A 264 -21.92 -5.45 -7.33
C TYR A 264 -20.48 -5.71 -7.78
N LEU A 265 -20.26 -6.17 -9.02
CA LEU A 265 -18.92 -6.26 -9.59
C LEU A 265 -18.30 -4.89 -9.86
N LEU A 266 -19.08 -3.90 -10.29
CA LEU A 266 -18.61 -2.53 -10.37
C LEU A 266 -18.18 -2.00 -9.00
N LYS A 267 -18.98 -2.26 -7.96
CA LYS A 267 -18.64 -1.91 -6.57
C LYS A 267 -17.36 -2.60 -6.09
N GLU A 268 -17.24 -3.91 -6.34
CA GLU A 268 -16.06 -4.69 -5.97
C GLU A 268 -14.80 -4.20 -6.70
N GLY A 269 -14.88 -3.97 -8.01
CA GLY A 269 -13.77 -3.48 -8.82
C GLY A 269 -13.33 -2.06 -8.44
N ALA A 270 -14.28 -1.16 -8.17
CA ALA A 270 -13.98 0.18 -7.66
C ALA A 270 -13.32 0.12 -6.27
N GLY A 271 -13.78 -0.78 -5.40
CA GLY A 271 -13.15 -1.08 -4.11
C GLY A 271 -11.70 -1.54 -4.27
N LEU A 272 -11.45 -2.52 -5.15
CA LEU A 272 -10.11 -3.02 -5.43
C LEU A 272 -9.18 -1.95 -5.98
N ILE A 273 -9.65 -1.09 -6.90
CA ILE A 273 -8.87 0.05 -7.41
C ILE A 273 -8.49 1.00 -6.27
N ALA A 274 -9.44 1.34 -5.39
CA ALA A 274 -9.19 2.22 -4.26
C ALA A 274 -8.16 1.62 -3.29
N SER A 275 -8.21 0.31 -3.09
CA SER A 275 -7.27 -0.43 -2.26
C SER A 275 -5.86 -0.47 -2.85
N LEU A 276 -5.72 -0.80 -4.13
CA LEU A 276 -4.45 -0.69 -4.85
C LEU A 276 -3.86 0.73 -4.73
N ALA A 277 -4.68 1.77 -4.91
CA ALA A 277 -4.23 3.16 -4.86
C ALA A 277 -3.80 3.64 -3.46
N THR A 278 -4.45 3.12 -2.41
CA THR A 278 -4.21 3.56 -1.03
C THR A 278 -3.13 2.72 -0.34
N VAL A 279 -3.16 1.40 -0.51
CA VAL A 279 -2.15 0.47 0.00
C VAL A 279 -0.88 0.55 -0.83
N ARG A 280 -0.94 0.90 -2.13
CA ARG A 280 0.21 1.13 -3.04
C ARG A 280 1.17 -0.05 -3.12
N VAL A 281 0.59 -1.25 -3.15
CA VAL A 281 1.27 -2.53 -3.28
C VAL A 281 0.45 -3.35 -4.30
N PRO A 282 1.09 -4.09 -5.22
CA PRO A 282 0.37 -4.98 -6.13
C PRO A 282 -0.40 -6.06 -5.35
N MET A 283 -1.62 -6.38 -5.79
CA MET A 283 -2.52 -7.37 -5.20
C MET A 283 -2.96 -8.40 -6.26
N PRO A 284 -2.02 -9.20 -6.79
CA PRO A 284 -2.29 -10.06 -7.95
C PRO A 284 -3.38 -11.09 -7.67
N LYS A 285 -3.49 -11.64 -6.44
CA LYS A 285 -4.53 -12.62 -6.11
C LYS A 285 -5.90 -11.98 -6.08
N SER A 286 -6.01 -10.79 -5.49
CA SER A 286 -7.27 -10.03 -5.48
C SER A 286 -7.68 -9.62 -6.89
N THR A 287 -6.72 -9.18 -7.70
CA THR A 287 -6.91 -8.84 -9.11
C THR A 287 -7.38 -10.05 -9.92
N ASP A 288 -6.71 -11.20 -9.82
CA ASP A 288 -7.08 -12.42 -10.55
C ASP A 288 -8.45 -12.95 -10.13
N ASN A 289 -8.75 -12.95 -8.83
CA ASN A 289 -10.07 -13.34 -8.32
C ASN A 289 -11.18 -12.42 -8.87
N PHE A 290 -10.92 -11.12 -8.94
CA PHE A 290 -11.85 -10.16 -9.54
C PHE A 290 -12.06 -10.44 -11.04
N MET A 291 -10.99 -10.72 -11.80
CA MET A 291 -11.09 -11.10 -13.21
C MET A 291 -11.98 -12.32 -13.40
N PHE A 292 -11.75 -13.37 -12.60
CA PHE A 292 -12.51 -14.61 -12.62
C PHE A 292 -14.00 -14.36 -12.38
N LYS A 293 -14.35 -13.57 -11.36
CA LYS A 293 -15.75 -13.23 -11.09
C LYS A 293 -16.43 -12.50 -12.24
N CYS A 294 -15.71 -11.61 -12.94
CA CYS A 294 -16.21 -10.93 -14.13
C CYS A 294 -16.40 -11.89 -15.31
N ASP A 295 -15.58 -12.93 -15.45
CA ASP A 295 -15.74 -13.95 -16.50
C ASP A 295 -16.89 -14.92 -16.23
N CYS A 296 -17.28 -15.10 -14.97
CA CYS A 296 -18.43 -15.92 -14.58
C CYS A 296 -19.79 -15.19 -14.63
N LEU A 297 -19.85 -13.96 -15.17
CA LEU A 297 -21.10 -13.22 -15.41
C LEU A 297 -21.92 -13.82 -16.53
#